data_AF-A0AB37UDV3-F1
#
_entry.id   AF-A0AB37UDV3-F1
#
_cell.length_a   1.000
_cell.length_b   1.000
_cell.length_c   1.000
_cell.angle_alpha   90.00
_cell.angle_beta   90.00
_cell.angle_gamma   90.00
#
_symmetry.space_group_name_H-M   'P 1'
#
loop_
_entity.id
_entity.type
_entity.pdbx_description
1 polymer ?
#
loop_
_entity_poly.entity_id
_entity_poly.type
_entity_poly.pdbx_seq_one_letter_code
_entity_poly.pdbx_strand_id
1 'polypeptide(L)'
;MLYNKTLADYTSAEIARMKRHDRRAYEELKRYPIDALALLRSHGIEIKDDSDTANGKTRGSGLMHHKFLVVDNKTTIISSGNFTTSDLHGDFQVPASRGNPNNMVIIPNNTQVAQALTDEFNYMWQGLFKSHKPRRQPVTILVGTGHVTLNFSPAPRTESIGMTSNGAIAYSIKNAKKSVHVAVFVFSDREISDGLATVRDTGVEDIKILIDPDFYRQSYSKAYDAMGLCPPHRKKGLNNIKPWYRPINTVGFPKAITGDRGVHSKMAILDGRQVITGSHNWSEAANYSNDETLIIIDRPTVAAHYEREFDRLYRTAILGKASMPQAKVCR
;
A
#
# COMPACT_ATOMS: atom_id res chain seq x y z
N MET A 1 4.53 5.15 -21.17
CA MET A 1 3.31 4.91 -20.37
C MET A 1 2.23 4.48 -21.32
N LEU A 2 1.61 3.32 -21.07
CA LEU A 2 0.63 2.71 -21.97
C LEU A 2 -0.84 2.95 -21.57
N TYR A 3 -1.08 3.67 -20.48
CA TYR A 3 -2.34 3.48 -19.75
C TYR A 3 -3.40 4.57 -20.00
N ASN A 4 -3.16 5.50 -20.93
CA ASN A 4 -4.13 6.53 -21.33
C ASN A 4 -4.33 6.61 -22.86
N LYS A 5 -3.96 5.55 -23.59
CA LYS A 5 -4.21 5.42 -25.03
C LYS A 5 -5.09 4.20 -25.29
N THR A 6 -6.10 4.35 -26.14
CA THR A 6 -6.84 3.19 -26.62
C THR A 6 -5.92 2.33 -27.49
N LEU A 7 -6.24 1.04 -27.65
CA LEU A 7 -5.52 0.11 -28.53
C LEU A 7 -5.39 0.65 -29.95
N ALA A 8 -6.41 1.37 -30.44
CA ALA A 8 -6.43 1.96 -31.77
C ALA A 8 -5.52 3.19 -31.92
N ASP A 9 -5.16 3.86 -30.82
CA ASP A 9 -4.33 5.07 -30.82
C ASP A 9 -2.82 4.77 -30.88
N TYR A 10 -2.43 3.50 -30.82
CA TYR A 10 -1.03 3.09 -30.89
C TYR A 10 -0.52 3.01 -32.33
N THR A 11 0.53 3.76 -32.63
CA THR A 11 1.22 3.66 -33.91
C THR A 11 2.13 2.43 -33.97
N SER A 12 2.40 1.90 -35.17
CA SER A 12 3.33 0.79 -35.37
C SER A 12 4.74 1.07 -34.82
N ALA A 13 5.19 2.33 -34.89
CA ALA A 13 6.47 2.76 -34.35
C ALA A 13 6.52 2.70 -32.81
N GLU A 14 5.42 3.07 -32.14
CA GLU A 14 5.30 2.96 -30.69
C GLU A 14 5.29 1.50 -30.24
N ILE A 15 4.50 0.65 -30.92
CA ILE A 15 4.42 -0.80 -30.66
C ILE A 15 5.80 -1.45 -30.82
N ALA A 16 6.55 -1.09 -31.88
CA ALA A 16 7.89 -1.59 -32.13
C ALA A 16 8.88 -1.24 -31.00
N ARG A 17 8.71 -0.07 -30.36
CA ARG A 17 9.55 0.42 -29.26
C ARG A 17 9.10 -0.02 -27.87
N MET A 18 7.95 -0.70 -27.75
CA MET A 18 7.46 -1.16 -26.45
C MET A 18 8.47 -2.09 -25.78
N LYS A 19 8.76 -1.83 -24.51
CA LYS A 19 9.52 -2.74 -23.66
C LYS A 19 8.73 -4.04 -23.46
N ARG A 20 9.42 -5.11 -23.05
CA ARG A 20 8.79 -6.44 -22.87
C ARG A 20 7.53 -6.41 -22.01
N HIS A 21 7.57 -5.69 -20.88
CA HIS A 21 6.44 -5.53 -19.97
C HIS A 21 5.23 -4.89 -20.67
N ASP A 22 5.50 -3.75 -21.30
CA ASP A 22 4.53 -2.93 -22.01
C ASP A 22 3.89 -3.66 -23.19
N ARG A 23 4.70 -4.43 -23.94
CA ARG A 23 4.22 -5.29 -25.01
C ARG A 23 3.32 -6.41 -24.49
N ARG A 24 3.64 -7.03 -23.35
CA ARG A 24 2.78 -8.05 -22.73
C ARG A 24 1.41 -7.47 -22.36
N ALA A 25 1.39 -6.29 -21.74
CA ALA A 25 0.14 -5.61 -21.40
C ALA A 25 -0.67 -5.25 -22.65
N TYR A 26 -0.02 -4.72 -23.70
CA TYR A 26 -0.66 -4.41 -24.97
C TYR A 26 -1.29 -5.64 -25.64
N GLU A 27 -0.57 -6.77 -25.69
CA GLU A 27 -1.12 -8.03 -26.24
C GLU A 27 -2.21 -8.65 -25.36
N GLU A 28 -2.18 -8.42 -24.04
CA GLU A 28 -3.25 -8.84 -23.14
C GLU A 28 -4.53 -8.04 -23.39
N LEU A 29 -4.43 -6.72 -23.55
CA LEU A 29 -5.57 -5.84 -23.82
C LEU A 29 -6.34 -6.24 -25.09
N LYS A 30 -5.64 -6.72 -26.12
CA LYS A 30 -6.27 -7.22 -27.37
C LYS A 30 -7.18 -8.44 -27.18
N ARG A 31 -7.07 -9.14 -26.05
CA ARG A 31 -7.89 -10.33 -25.77
C ARG A 31 -9.31 -9.96 -25.33
N TYR A 32 -9.53 -8.71 -24.91
CA TYR A 32 -10.85 -8.25 -24.52
C TYR A 32 -11.63 -7.81 -25.77
N PRO A 33 -12.95 -8.08 -25.81
CA PRO A 33 -13.78 -7.73 -26.95
C PRO A 33 -13.97 -6.20 -27.11
N ILE A 34 -13.71 -5.43 -26.06
CA ILE A 34 -13.89 -3.98 -26.01
C ILE A 34 -12.70 -3.36 -25.28
N ASP A 35 -12.16 -2.28 -25.84
CA ASP A 35 -11.20 -1.41 -25.16
C ASP A 35 -11.91 -0.56 -24.09
N ALA A 36 -11.53 -0.73 -22.83
CA ALA A 36 -12.17 -0.05 -21.71
C ALA A 36 -12.06 1.48 -21.80
N LEU A 37 -10.94 2.04 -22.27
CA LEU A 37 -10.77 3.48 -22.41
C LEU A 37 -11.65 4.02 -23.54
N ALA A 38 -11.74 3.28 -24.65
CA ALA A 38 -12.64 3.63 -25.75
C ALA A 38 -14.12 3.59 -25.32
N LEU A 39 -14.51 2.58 -24.53
CA LEU A 39 -15.86 2.46 -23.99
C LEU A 39 -16.22 3.66 -23.10
N LEU A 40 -15.36 3.99 -22.14
CA LEU A 40 -15.56 5.13 -21.25
C LEU A 40 -15.68 6.45 -22.05
N ARG A 41 -14.75 6.70 -22.97
CA ARG A 41 -14.74 7.92 -23.80
C ARG A 41 -15.97 8.05 -24.69
N SER A 42 -16.40 6.96 -25.32
CA SER A 42 -17.58 6.96 -26.21
C SER A 42 -18.90 7.24 -25.46
N HIS A 43 -18.92 7.04 -24.14
CA HIS A 43 -20.06 7.35 -23.28
C HIS A 43 -19.89 8.65 -22.49
N GLY A 44 -18.92 9.49 -22.88
CA GLY A 44 -18.70 10.79 -22.24
C GLY A 44 -18.15 10.72 -20.81
N ILE A 45 -17.59 9.58 -20.39
CA ILE A 45 -16.95 9.45 -19.08
C ILE A 45 -15.56 10.06 -19.15
N GLU A 46 -15.33 11.09 -18.35
CA GLU A 46 -14.05 11.78 -18.27
C GLU A 46 -12.98 10.87 -17.63
N ILE A 47 -11.77 10.92 -18.19
CA ILE A 47 -10.59 10.21 -17.69
C ILE A 47 -9.49 11.25 -17.50
N LYS A 48 -8.84 11.22 -16.33
CA LYS A 48 -7.66 12.03 -16.02
C LYS A 48 -6.47 11.12 -15.80
N ASP A 49 -5.37 11.44 -16.45
CA ASP A 49 -4.06 10.84 -16.20
C ASP A 49 -3.25 11.75 -15.25
N ASP A 50 -2.44 11.18 -14.37
CA ASP A 50 -1.60 11.96 -13.46
C ASP A 50 -0.39 12.61 -14.16
N SER A 51 -0.24 12.34 -15.46
CA SER A 51 0.59 13.06 -16.42
C SER A 51 -0.16 14.17 -17.18
N ASP A 52 -1.49 14.25 -17.08
CA ASP A 52 -2.28 15.35 -17.64
C ASP A 52 -2.00 16.60 -16.82
N THR A 53 -1.34 17.57 -17.46
CA THR A 53 -0.97 18.80 -16.80
C THR A 53 -2.01 19.88 -17.13
N ALA A 54 -2.83 20.28 -16.15
CA ALA A 54 -3.68 21.45 -16.33
C ALA A 54 -2.86 22.75 -16.60
N ASN A 55 -1.56 22.77 -16.25
CA ASN A 55 -0.68 23.93 -16.37
C ASN A 55 0.81 23.58 -16.56
N GLY A 56 1.16 22.42 -17.14
CA GLY A 56 2.56 21.95 -17.28
C GLY A 56 3.25 21.47 -15.99
N LYS A 57 2.59 21.49 -14.82
CA LYS A 57 3.22 21.33 -13.49
C LYS A 57 3.28 19.91 -12.91
N THR A 58 2.54 18.92 -13.41
CA THR A 58 2.35 17.64 -12.70
C THR A 58 3.28 16.49 -13.10
N ARG A 59 4.32 16.76 -13.91
CA ARG A 59 5.39 15.78 -14.21
C ARG A 59 6.34 15.59 -13.01
N GLY A 60 5.86 14.91 -11.97
CA GLY A 60 6.65 14.43 -10.84
C GLY A 60 6.90 12.91 -10.90
N SER A 61 7.96 12.43 -10.23
CA SER A 61 8.33 11.01 -10.16
C SER A 61 7.40 10.14 -9.28
N GLY A 62 6.55 10.77 -8.46
CA GLY A 62 5.52 10.09 -7.69
C GLY A 62 4.39 9.55 -8.57
N LEU A 63 3.57 8.65 -8.02
CA LEU A 63 2.44 8.03 -8.68
C LEU A 63 1.11 8.56 -8.13
N MET A 64 0.08 8.68 -8.97
CA MET A 64 -1.29 8.61 -8.48
C MET A 64 -1.58 7.18 -8.03
N HIS A 65 -1.51 6.93 -6.72
CA HIS A 65 -1.55 5.58 -6.16
C HIS A 65 -2.75 5.35 -5.24
N HIS A 66 -3.75 6.23 -5.25
CA HIS A 66 -5.06 5.93 -4.67
C HIS A 66 -5.71 4.71 -5.34
N LYS A 67 -6.54 4.00 -4.57
CA LYS A 67 -7.50 2.99 -5.06
C LYS A 67 -8.79 3.12 -4.27
N PHE A 68 -9.58 4.14 -4.61
CA PHE A 68 -10.89 4.32 -4.00
C PHE A 68 -11.96 4.63 -5.04
N LEU A 69 -13.21 4.37 -4.66
CA LEU A 69 -14.40 4.74 -5.41
C LEU A 69 -15.33 5.51 -4.46
N VAL A 70 -16.04 6.49 -4.99
CA VAL A 70 -17.16 7.16 -4.32
C VAL A 70 -18.39 7.00 -5.21
N VAL A 71 -19.47 6.45 -4.65
CA VAL A 71 -20.74 6.20 -5.33
C VAL A 71 -21.81 7.04 -4.65
N ASP A 72 -22.52 7.85 -5.45
CA ASP A 72 -23.65 8.70 -5.04
C ASP A 72 -23.38 9.60 -3.82
N ASN A 73 -22.12 10.01 -3.64
CA ASN A 73 -21.64 10.77 -2.48
C ASN A 73 -22.01 10.14 -1.12
N LYS A 74 -22.15 8.81 -1.06
CA LYS A 74 -22.63 8.09 0.12
C LYS A 74 -21.90 6.78 0.40
N THR A 75 -21.54 6.05 -0.65
CA THR A 75 -20.87 4.75 -0.50
C THR A 75 -19.45 4.87 -0.99
N THR A 76 -18.50 4.48 -0.15
CA THR A 76 -17.08 4.55 -0.49
C THR A 76 -16.46 3.17 -0.46
N ILE A 77 -15.59 2.90 -1.42
CA ILE A 77 -14.77 1.69 -1.47
C ILE A 77 -13.32 2.15 -1.39
N ILE A 78 -12.53 1.64 -0.44
CA ILE A 78 -11.10 1.91 -0.31
C ILE A 78 -10.38 0.56 -0.38
N SER A 79 -9.35 0.45 -1.20
CA SER A 79 -8.67 -0.81 -1.48
C SER A 79 -7.15 -0.70 -1.30
N SER A 80 -6.53 -1.80 -0.87
CA SER A 80 -5.07 -1.97 -0.93
C SER A 80 -4.57 -2.42 -2.31
N GLY A 81 -5.45 -3.07 -3.08
CA GLY A 81 -5.19 -3.64 -4.39
C GLY A 81 -5.62 -2.71 -5.51
N ASN A 82 -4.92 -2.79 -6.63
CA ASN A 82 -5.32 -2.18 -7.89
C ASN A 82 -6.58 -2.88 -8.42
N PHE A 83 -7.43 -2.15 -9.15
CA PHE A 83 -8.55 -2.73 -9.89
C PHE A 83 -8.08 -3.37 -11.19
N THR A 84 -7.15 -4.33 -11.07
CA THR A 84 -6.58 -5.09 -12.18
C THR A 84 -6.89 -6.56 -12.02
N THR A 85 -6.82 -7.29 -13.14
CA THR A 85 -7.02 -8.74 -13.18
C THR A 85 -6.03 -9.47 -12.30
N SER A 86 -4.75 -9.11 -12.35
CA SER A 86 -3.71 -9.72 -11.52
C SER A 86 -3.95 -9.55 -10.02
N ASP A 87 -4.51 -8.41 -9.59
CA ASP A 87 -4.74 -8.14 -8.17
C ASP A 87 -6.02 -8.79 -7.65
N LEU A 88 -7.08 -8.83 -8.46
CA LEU A 88 -8.41 -9.27 -8.04
C LEU A 88 -8.79 -10.70 -8.43
N HIS A 89 -8.18 -11.23 -9.49
CA HIS A 89 -8.55 -12.52 -10.09
C HIS A 89 -7.35 -13.47 -10.24
N GLY A 90 -6.14 -12.94 -10.33
CA GLY A 90 -4.91 -13.69 -10.52
C GLY A 90 -4.37 -13.69 -11.95
N ASP A 91 -3.27 -14.39 -12.15
CA ASP A 91 -2.68 -14.64 -13.47
C ASP A 91 -3.48 -15.74 -14.18
N PHE A 92 -4.20 -15.36 -15.24
CA PHE A 92 -4.99 -16.29 -16.06
C PHE A 92 -4.15 -17.37 -16.75
N GLN A 93 -2.82 -17.25 -16.81
CA GLN A 93 -1.93 -18.30 -17.32
C GLN A 93 -1.60 -19.36 -16.25
N VAL A 94 -1.94 -19.11 -14.99
CA VAL A 94 -1.72 -20.03 -13.88
C VAL A 94 -3.06 -20.37 -13.22
N PRO A 95 -3.69 -21.51 -13.55
CA PRO A 95 -5.04 -21.86 -13.07
C PRO A 95 -5.21 -21.89 -11.55
N ALA A 96 -4.12 -22.05 -10.79
CA ALA A 96 -4.11 -22.05 -9.33
C ALA A 96 -4.00 -20.64 -8.72
N SER A 97 -3.60 -19.63 -9.49
CA SER A 97 -3.55 -18.24 -9.05
C SER A 97 -4.96 -17.73 -8.76
N ARG A 98 -5.07 -16.87 -7.74
CA ARG A 98 -6.34 -16.33 -7.24
C ARG A 98 -6.32 -14.81 -7.09
N GLY A 99 -5.18 -14.18 -7.38
CA GLY A 99 -4.97 -12.77 -7.16
C GLY A 99 -4.20 -12.50 -5.88
N ASN A 100 -3.84 -11.24 -5.72
CA ASN A 100 -2.98 -10.83 -4.64
C ASN A 100 -3.77 -10.75 -3.33
N PRO A 101 -3.16 -11.09 -2.17
CA PRO A 101 -3.78 -10.96 -0.86
C PRO A 101 -3.95 -9.48 -0.53
N ASN A 102 -5.11 -8.97 -0.94
CA ASN A 102 -5.58 -7.59 -0.80
C ASN A 102 -6.64 -7.50 0.27
N ASN A 103 -7.03 -6.28 0.62
CA ASN A 103 -8.26 -6.01 1.34
C ASN A 103 -8.99 -4.81 0.76
N MET A 104 -10.29 -4.74 1.07
CA MET A 104 -11.20 -3.70 0.61
C MET A 104 -12.15 -3.34 1.73
N VAL A 105 -12.30 -2.05 1.99
CA VAL A 105 -13.21 -1.49 2.98
C VAL A 105 -14.34 -0.79 2.25
N ILE A 106 -15.56 -1.24 2.50
CA ILE A 106 -16.79 -0.63 1.96
C ILE A 106 -17.51 0.05 3.11
N ILE A 107 -17.73 1.36 2.98
CA ILE A 107 -18.48 2.16 3.95
C ILE A 107 -19.73 2.69 3.23
N PRO A 108 -20.89 2.05 3.40
CA PRO A 108 -22.13 2.49 2.79
C PRO A 108 -22.77 3.62 3.60
N ASN A 109 -23.55 4.47 2.91
CA ASN A 109 -24.43 5.47 3.53
C ASN A 109 -23.74 6.42 4.52
N ASN A 110 -22.49 6.82 4.26
CA ASN A 110 -21.77 7.78 5.07
C ASN A 110 -21.27 8.95 4.22
N THR A 111 -22.01 10.05 4.25
CA THR A 111 -21.72 11.26 3.46
C THR A 111 -20.44 11.97 3.93
N GLN A 112 -20.03 11.83 5.18
CA GLN A 112 -18.82 12.48 5.68
C GLN A 112 -17.56 11.81 5.12
N VAL A 113 -17.52 10.47 5.12
CA VAL A 113 -16.42 9.70 4.52
C VAL A 113 -16.40 9.91 3.01
N ALA A 114 -17.58 9.89 2.36
CA ALA A 114 -17.71 10.17 0.93
C ALA A 114 -17.18 11.57 0.58
N GLN A 115 -17.58 12.60 1.33
CA GLN A 115 -17.12 13.97 1.09
C GLN A 115 -15.60 14.07 1.20
N ALA A 116 -14.97 13.48 2.22
CA ALA A 116 -13.52 13.53 2.38
C ALA A 116 -12.75 12.92 1.19
N LEU A 117 -13.26 11.82 0.63
CA LEU A 117 -12.68 11.20 -0.58
C LEU A 117 -13.02 11.98 -1.86
N THR A 118 -14.22 12.54 -1.95
CA THR A 118 -14.63 13.41 -3.06
C THR A 118 -13.80 14.68 -3.11
N ASP A 119 -13.46 15.29 -1.98
CA ASP A 119 -12.58 16.46 -1.94
C ASP A 119 -11.19 16.12 -2.48
N GLU A 120 -10.62 14.97 -2.08
CA GLU A 120 -9.33 14.49 -2.59
C GLU A 120 -9.39 14.18 -4.10
N PHE A 121 -10.49 13.57 -4.56
CA PHE A 121 -10.76 13.32 -5.97
C PHE A 121 -10.82 14.62 -6.78
N ASN A 122 -11.54 15.62 -6.27
CA ASN A 122 -11.74 16.89 -6.97
C ASN A 122 -10.45 17.68 -7.15
N TYR A 123 -9.47 17.57 -6.24
CA TYR A 123 -8.14 18.14 -6.48
C TYR A 123 -7.48 17.54 -7.73
N MET A 124 -7.55 16.22 -7.90
CA MET A 124 -7.03 15.54 -9.09
C MET A 124 -7.79 15.94 -10.36
N TRP A 125 -9.11 16.11 -10.25
CA TRP A 125 -9.94 16.57 -11.37
C TRP A 125 -9.66 18.02 -11.80
N GLN A 126 -9.20 18.85 -10.86
CA GLN A 126 -8.66 20.19 -11.12
C GLN A 126 -7.21 20.16 -11.64
N GLY A 127 -6.61 18.98 -11.81
CA GLY A 127 -5.25 18.80 -12.27
C GLY A 127 -4.17 18.94 -11.18
N LEU A 128 -4.56 18.87 -9.91
CA LEU A 128 -3.63 18.88 -8.77
C LEU A 128 -3.33 17.44 -8.34
N PHE A 129 -2.11 16.99 -8.65
CA PHE A 129 -1.61 15.67 -8.28
C PHE A 129 -0.39 15.79 -7.36
N LYS A 130 -0.17 14.76 -6.54
CA LYS A 130 1.03 14.60 -5.71
C LYS A 130 1.20 15.83 -4.80
N SER A 131 2.40 16.40 -4.78
CA SER A 131 2.75 17.55 -3.94
C SER A 131 2.07 18.87 -4.32
N HIS A 132 1.25 18.91 -5.38
CA HIS A 132 0.54 20.12 -5.82
C HIS A 132 -0.82 20.29 -5.14
N LYS A 133 -1.31 19.27 -4.44
CA LYS A 133 -2.54 19.34 -3.66
C LYS A 133 -2.32 20.19 -2.41
N PRO A 134 -3.35 20.86 -1.88
CA PRO A 134 -3.23 21.61 -0.63
C PRO A 134 -2.93 20.68 0.55
N ARG A 135 -2.42 21.26 1.63
CA ARG A 135 -2.24 20.56 2.89
C ARG A 135 -3.61 20.13 3.43
N ARG A 136 -3.71 18.86 3.86
CA ARG A 136 -4.91 18.28 4.48
C ARG A 136 -4.49 17.66 5.80
N GLN A 137 -5.34 17.81 6.81
CA GLN A 137 -5.14 17.13 8.09
C GLN A 137 -5.87 15.78 8.07
N PRO A 138 -5.42 14.79 8.86
CA PRO A 138 -6.20 13.58 9.08
C PRO A 138 -7.60 13.91 9.61
N VAL A 139 -8.62 13.22 9.11
CA VAL A 139 -10.03 13.42 9.52
C VAL A 139 -10.52 12.15 10.18
N THR A 140 -11.10 12.27 11.38
CA THR A 140 -11.70 11.14 12.10
C THR A 140 -13.22 11.26 12.10
N ILE A 141 -13.89 10.22 11.63
CA ILE A 141 -15.34 10.20 11.37
C ILE A 141 -15.95 9.02 12.09
N LEU A 142 -17.10 9.23 12.73
CA LEU A 142 -17.89 8.15 13.32
C LEU A 142 -18.56 7.33 12.23
N VAL A 143 -18.37 6.00 12.27
CA VAL A 143 -18.99 5.04 11.36
C VAL A 143 -19.63 3.93 12.19
N GLY A 144 -20.96 3.98 12.30
CA GLY A 144 -21.70 3.13 13.24
C GLY A 144 -21.25 3.43 14.68
N THR A 145 -20.71 2.43 15.37
CA THR A 145 -20.19 2.56 16.75
C THR A 145 -18.67 2.62 16.82
N GLY A 146 -17.99 2.73 15.68
CA GLY A 146 -16.52 2.83 15.60
C GLY A 146 -16.08 4.15 14.98
N HIS A 147 -14.78 4.37 14.95
CA HIS A 147 -14.18 5.53 14.30
C HIS A 147 -13.34 5.11 13.11
N VAL A 148 -13.35 5.94 12.08
CA VAL A 148 -12.52 5.82 10.90
C VAL A 148 -11.72 7.09 10.75
N THR A 149 -10.40 6.99 10.78
CA THR A 149 -9.49 8.09 10.46
C THR A 149 -8.97 7.94 9.04
N LEU A 150 -9.15 8.97 8.21
CA LEU A 150 -8.59 9.07 6.88
C LEU A 150 -7.38 10.00 6.88
N ASN A 151 -6.34 9.64 6.15
CA ASN A 151 -5.25 10.55 5.80
C ASN A 151 -4.82 10.36 4.35
N PHE A 152 -4.32 11.43 3.74
CA PHE A 152 -3.87 11.44 2.35
C PHE A 152 -2.41 11.87 2.24
N SER A 153 -1.67 11.13 1.44
CA SER A 153 -0.31 11.50 1.00
C SER A 153 -0.35 12.10 -0.41
N PRO A 154 0.69 12.81 -0.86
CA PRO A 154 1.92 13.09 -0.14
C PRO A 154 1.77 14.24 0.86
N ALA A 155 2.48 14.12 1.98
CA ALA A 155 2.73 15.26 2.85
C ALA A 155 3.98 16.04 2.35
N PRO A 156 4.05 17.36 2.53
CA PRO A 156 5.30 18.10 2.36
C PRO A 156 6.39 17.56 3.28
N ARG A 157 7.66 17.56 2.86
CA ARG A 157 8.77 17.12 3.74
C ARG A 157 9.00 18.05 4.94
N THR A 158 8.48 19.27 4.90
CA THR A 158 8.47 20.23 6.01
C THR A 158 7.33 20.00 6.99
N GLU A 159 6.43 19.06 6.69
CA GLU A 159 5.32 18.72 7.57
C GLU A 159 5.81 18.05 8.85
N SER A 160 5.11 18.32 9.96
CA SER A 160 5.32 17.59 11.21
C SER A 160 5.02 16.12 10.98
N ILE A 161 5.94 15.23 11.37
CA ILE A 161 5.83 13.80 11.11
C ILE A 161 4.49 13.23 11.58
N GLY A 162 3.97 13.69 12.72
CA GLY A 162 2.69 13.26 13.30
C GLY A 162 1.46 13.55 12.45
N MET A 163 1.55 14.47 11.48
CA MET A 163 0.47 14.76 10.53
C MET A 163 0.59 13.95 9.22
N THR A 164 1.69 13.23 9.02
CA THR A 164 1.91 12.39 7.84
C THR A 164 1.31 10.99 8.02
N SER A 165 1.09 10.27 6.93
CA SER A 165 0.59 8.89 6.97
C SER A 165 1.55 7.95 7.72
N ASN A 166 2.86 8.02 7.48
CA ASN A 166 3.83 7.19 8.22
C ASN A 166 3.85 7.55 9.72
N GLY A 167 3.72 8.83 10.07
CA GLY A 167 3.61 9.23 11.47
C GLY A 167 2.32 8.76 12.13
N ALA A 168 1.18 8.80 11.44
CA ALA A 168 -0.07 8.26 11.95
C ALA A 168 0.00 6.74 12.18
N ILE A 169 0.65 6.00 11.27
CA ILE A 169 0.93 4.56 11.43
C ILE A 169 1.81 4.32 12.65
N ALA A 170 2.95 5.03 12.76
CA ALA A 170 3.89 4.86 13.85
C ALA A 170 3.28 5.23 15.22
N TYR A 171 2.49 6.31 15.27
CA TYR A 171 1.76 6.71 16.47
C TYR A 171 0.76 5.64 16.90
N SER A 172 -0.02 5.10 15.97
CA SER A 172 -0.99 4.04 16.27
C SER A 172 -0.29 2.79 16.82
N ILE A 173 0.80 2.36 16.17
CA ILE A 173 1.64 1.25 16.63
C ILE A 173 2.17 1.48 18.04
N LYS A 174 2.79 2.64 18.32
CA LYS A 174 3.36 2.99 19.63
C LYS A 174 2.35 2.92 20.78
N ASN A 175 1.06 3.02 20.48
CA ASN A 175 -0.01 2.92 21.46
C ASN A 175 -0.52 1.49 21.72
N ALA A 176 -0.13 0.50 20.91
CA ALA A 176 -0.49 -0.90 21.13
C ALA A 176 0.08 -1.43 22.44
N LYS A 177 -0.70 -2.27 23.14
CA LYS A 177 -0.37 -2.79 24.49
C LYS A 177 -0.37 -4.31 24.59
N LYS A 178 -0.89 -5.02 23.60
CA LYS A 178 -1.10 -6.48 23.64
C LYS A 178 -0.48 -7.17 22.43
N SER A 179 -0.74 -6.68 21.23
CA SER A 179 -0.23 -7.31 20.00
C SER A 179 -0.14 -6.35 18.82
N VAL A 180 0.80 -6.62 17.92
CA VAL A 180 0.95 -5.90 16.64
C VAL A 180 1.21 -6.90 15.52
N HIS A 181 0.24 -7.06 14.62
CA HIS A 181 0.34 -7.95 13.47
C HIS A 181 0.35 -7.15 12.18
N VAL A 182 1.39 -7.31 11.36
CA VAL A 182 1.63 -6.49 10.17
C VAL A 182 1.78 -7.37 8.95
N ALA A 183 1.02 -7.09 7.90
CA ALA A 183 1.25 -7.65 6.57
C ALA A 183 1.31 -6.52 5.54
N VAL A 184 2.51 -6.19 5.07
CA VAL A 184 2.75 -5.04 4.19
C VAL A 184 3.58 -5.41 2.96
N PHE A 185 3.28 -4.78 1.82
CA PHE A 185 4.00 -5.07 0.58
C PHE A 185 5.44 -4.54 0.62
N VAL A 186 5.62 -3.28 1.00
CA VAL A 186 6.94 -2.66 1.20
C VAL A 186 7.05 -2.10 2.61
N PHE A 187 8.13 -2.46 3.30
CA PHE A 187 8.46 -1.89 4.62
C PHE A 187 9.91 -1.40 4.64
N SER A 188 10.09 -0.09 4.48
CA SER A 188 11.38 0.60 4.45
C SER A 188 11.46 1.82 5.37
N ASP A 189 10.33 2.27 5.92
CA ASP A 189 10.26 3.47 6.76
C ASP A 189 10.86 3.28 8.15
N ARG A 190 11.70 4.24 8.59
CA ARG A 190 12.36 4.18 9.90
C ARG A 190 11.41 4.49 11.05
N GLU A 191 10.55 5.49 10.93
CA GLU A 191 9.70 5.94 12.05
C GLU A 191 8.74 4.82 12.47
N ILE A 192 8.20 4.09 11.49
CA ILE A 192 7.35 2.91 11.75
C ILE A 192 8.17 1.78 12.40
N SER A 193 9.39 1.50 11.93
CA SER A 193 10.29 0.49 12.53
C SER A 193 10.66 0.84 13.98
N ASP A 194 11.01 2.10 14.24
CA ASP A 194 11.33 2.59 15.58
C ASP A 194 10.09 2.54 16.51
N GLY A 195 8.89 2.77 15.96
CA GLY A 195 7.63 2.58 16.68
C GLY A 195 7.40 1.15 17.13
N LEU A 196 7.60 0.18 16.24
CA LEU A 196 7.52 -1.25 16.56
C LEU A 196 8.59 -1.67 17.59
N ALA A 197 9.82 -1.17 17.46
CA ALA A 197 10.88 -1.38 18.45
C ALA A 197 10.48 -0.85 19.84
N THR A 198 9.87 0.34 19.90
CA THR A 198 9.38 0.92 21.16
C THR A 198 8.32 0.03 21.81
N VAL A 199 7.37 -0.48 21.03
CA VAL A 199 6.33 -1.42 21.51
C VAL A 199 6.97 -2.71 22.06
N ARG A 200 7.98 -3.22 21.37
CA ARG A 200 8.76 -4.37 21.81
C ARG A 200 9.49 -4.10 23.14
N ASP A 201 10.15 -2.95 23.24
CA ASP A 201 10.95 -2.57 24.41
C ASP A 201 10.06 -2.28 25.64
N THR A 202 8.82 -1.84 25.43
CA THR A 202 7.81 -1.65 26.49
C THR A 202 7.13 -2.94 26.95
N GLY A 203 7.49 -4.11 26.38
CA GLY A 203 7.08 -5.41 26.88
C GLY A 203 6.01 -6.15 26.07
N VAL A 204 5.59 -5.63 24.92
CA VAL A 204 4.68 -6.37 24.03
C VAL A 204 5.46 -7.48 23.32
N GLU A 205 5.07 -8.73 23.60
CA GLU A 205 5.73 -9.92 23.06
C GLU A 205 5.13 -10.40 21.73
N ASP A 206 3.82 -10.21 21.52
CA ASP A 206 3.14 -10.67 20.31
C ASP A 206 3.24 -9.65 19.16
N ILE A 207 4.41 -9.61 18.53
CA ILE A 207 4.68 -8.78 17.34
C ILE A 207 4.99 -9.72 16.17
N LYS A 208 4.22 -9.64 15.08
CA LYS A 208 4.39 -10.49 13.90
C LYS A 208 4.41 -9.64 12.65
N ILE A 209 5.37 -9.87 11.75
CA ILE A 209 5.55 -9.03 10.56
C ILE A 209 5.74 -9.90 9.32
N LEU A 210 4.87 -9.72 8.34
CA LEU A 210 4.99 -10.27 7.01
C LEU A 210 5.28 -9.15 6.01
N ILE A 211 6.29 -9.36 5.19
CA ILE A 211 6.62 -8.48 4.06
C ILE A 211 6.59 -9.32 2.79
N ASP A 212 6.18 -8.74 1.68
CA ASP A 212 6.18 -9.46 0.42
C ASP A 212 7.60 -9.94 0.05
N PRO A 213 7.75 -11.19 -0.47
CA PRO A 213 9.06 -11.78 -0.74
C PRO A 213 9.99 -10.91 -1.61
N ASP A 214 9.44 -10.15 -2.55
CA ASP A 214 10.22 -9.31 -3.47
C ASP A 214 10.91 -8.13 -2.76
N PHE A 215 10.31 -7.67 -1.65
CA PHE A 215 10.81 -6.53 -0.86
C PHE A 215 11.48 -6.98 0.43
N TYR A 216 11.12 -8.16 0.94
CA TYR A 216 11.60 -8.71 2.21
C TYR A 216 13.13 -8.69 2.34
N ARG A 217 13.84 -9.11 1.29
CA ARG A 217 15.32 -9.25 1.31
C ARG A 217 16.06 -8.04 0.75
N GLN A 218 15.35 -7.02 0.28
CA GLN A 218 15.99 -5.80 -0.24
C GLN A 218 16.77 -5.11 0.86
N SER A 219 17.92 -4.53 0.54
CA SER A 219 18.86 -4.04 1.57
C SER A 219 18.30 -2.89 2.44
N TYR A 220 17.25 -2.22 1.98
CA TYR A 220 16.52 -1.17 2.70
C TYR A 220 15.36 -1.71 3.58
N SER A 221 15.06 -3.00 3.51
CA SER A 221 13.94 -3.62 4.22
C SER A 221 14.11 -3.51 5.73
N LYS A 222 13.02 -3.16 6.43
CA LYS A 222 12.99 -3.06 7.89
C LYS A 222 12.81 -4.40 8.60
N ALA A 223 12.73 -5.49 7.84
CA ALA A 223 12.93 -6.83 8.39
C ALA A 223 14.31 -7.00 9.05
N TYR A 224 15.34 -6.37 8.47
CA TYR A 224 16.70 -6.39 9.03
C TYR A 224 16.78 -5.72 10.40
N ASP A 225 16.14 -4.55 10.55
CA ASP A 225 16.03 -3.83 11.82
C ASP A 225 15.36 -4.72 12.88
N ALA A 226 14.17 -5.25 12.57
CA ALA A 226 13.36 -6.05 13.50
C ALA A 226 14.02 -7.37 13.94
N MET A 227 14.78 -8.01 13.04
CA MET A 227 15.47 -9.28 13.35
C MET A 227 16.90 -9.09 13.88
N GLY A 228 17.39 -7.85 13.99
CA GLY A 228 18.77 -7.59 14.37
C GLY A 228 19.81 -8.13 13.37
N LEU A 229 19.44 -8.14 12.09
CA LEU A 229 20.25 -8.69 11.01
C LEU A 229 20.75 -7.60 10.07
N CYS A 230 21.84 -7.90 9.38
CA CYS A 230 22.49 -7.04 8.40
C CYS A 230 22.52 -7.76 7.04
N PRO A 231 22.20 -7.07 5.92
CA PRO A 231 22.25 -7.66 4.59
C PRO A 231 23.69 -8.04 4.18
N PRO A 232 23.88 -9.07 3.34
CA PRO A 232 25.20 -9.56 2.93
C PRO A 232 26.03 -8.52 2.16
N HIS A 233 25.37 -7.71 1.32
CA HIS A 233 26.03 -6.68 0.52
C HIS A 233 25.63 -5.30 1.04
N ARG A 234 26.53 -4.68 1.80
CA ARG A 234 26.36 -3.29 2.23
C ARG A 234 26.63 -2.35 1.05
N LYS A 235 25.61 -1.96 0.28
CA LYS A 235 25.70 -0.77 -0.58
C LYS A 235 25.85 0.49 0.29
N LYS A 236 27.00 1.18 0.21
CA LYS A 236 27.21 2.48 0.89
C LYS A 236 26.06 3.44 0.54
N GLY A 237 25.50 4.12 1.54
CA GLY A 237 24.43 5.12 1.36
C GLY A 237 22.99 4.59 1.29
N LEU A 238 22.77 3.28 1.12
CA LEU A 238 21.42 2.68 1.02
C LEU A 238 21.00 1.90 2.27
N ASN A 239 21.90 1.67 3.22
CA ASN A 239 21.65 0.85 4.40
C ASN A 239 21.73 1.70 5.66
N ASN A 240 20.61 2.33 6.01
CA ASN A 240 20.45 2.91 7.33
C ASN A 240 19.64 1.91 8.19
N ILE A 241 20.29 0.75 8.38
CA ILE A 241 19.83 -0.35 9.23
C ILE A 241 20.08 0.05 10.68
N LYS A 242 19.03 -0.06 11.49
CA LYS A 242 19.06 0.23 12.93
C LYS A 242 18.43 -0.97 13.64
N PRO A 243 19.25 -1.98 13.98
CA PRO A 243 18.80 -3.17 14.70
C PRO A 243 18.00 -2.79 15.95
N TRP A 244 16.88 -3.47 16.18
CA TRP A 244 16.17 -3.32 17.44
C TRP A 244 17.01 -3.82 18.61
N TYR A 245 16.85 -3.21 19.79
CA TYR A 245 17.55 -3.63 20.99
C TYR A 245 17.12 -5.04 21.43
N ARG A 246 15.83 -5.36 21.30
CA ARG A 246 15.26 -6.70 21.51
C ARG A 246 14.73 -7.28 20.19
N PRO A 247 15.57 -7.89 19.34
CA PRO A 247 15.14 -8.48 18.08
C PRO A 247 14.06 -9.55 18.24
N ILE A 248 13.27 -9.73 17.19
CA ILE A 248 12.22 -10.74 17.10
C ILE A 248 12.50 -11.73 15.96
N ASN A 249 12.02 -12.97 16.07
CA ASN A 249 12.16 -14.02 15.05
C ASN A 249 10.82 -14.32 14.32
N THR A 250 9.79 -13.54 14.60
CA THR A 250 8.41 -13.64 14.09
C THR A 250 8.19 -12.84 12.81
N VAL A 251 9.27 -12.44 12.15
CA VAL A 251 9.30 -11.65 10.91
C VAL A 251 9.57 -12.58 9.73
N GLY A 252 8.87 -12.40 8.61
CA GLY A 252 9.09 -13.24 7.43
C GLY A 252 8.22 -12.89 6.24
N PHE A 253 7.93 -13.90 5.43
CA PHE A 253 7.07 -13.80 4.27
C PHE A 253 6.27 -15.10 4.07
N PRO A 254 5.01 -15.03 3.61
CA PRO A 254 4.20 -16.21 3.29
C PRO A 254 4.66 -16.87 1.99
N LYS A 255 4.39 -18.18 1.86
CA LYS A 255 4.55 -18.87 0.58
C LYS A 255 3.39 -18.47 -0.34
N ALA A 256 3.71 -18.03 -1.55
CA ALA A 256 2.74 -17.68 -2.58
C ALA A 256 2.76 -18.71 -3.73
N ILE A 257 1.62 -18.84 -4.40
CA ILE A 257 1.54 -19.56 -5.66
C ILE A 257 2.17 -18.68 -6.75
N THR A 258 2.86 -19.30 -7.71
CA THR A 258 3.38 -18.58 -8.89
C THR A 258 2.28 -17.75 -9.55
N GLY A 259 2.56 -16.48 -9.84
CA GLY A 259 1.59 -15.55 -10.43
C GLY A 259 0.96 -14.60 -9.40
N ASP A 260 0.92 -15.00 -8.11
CA ASP A 260 0.41 -14.17 -7.03
C ASP A 260 1.53 -13.58 -6.16
N ARG A 261 1.24 -12.46 -5.50
CA ARG A 261 2.06 -11.88 -4.43
C ARG A 261 1.88 -12.63 -3.12
N GLY A 262 2.91 -12.63 -2.28
CA GLY A 262 2.82 -13.18 -0.93
C GLY A 262 2.08 -12.25 0.01
N VAL A 263 2.28 -10.94 -0.14
CA VAL A 263 1.57 -9.92 0.65
C VAL A 263 1.24 -8.76 -0.26
N HIS A 264 0.02 -8.22 -0.22
CA HIS A 264 -0.30 -6.95 -0.89
C HIS A 264 -1.28 -6.07 -0.09
N SER A 265 -1.70 -6.52 1.08
CA SER A 265 -2.76 -5.92 1.90
C SER A 265 -2.40 -4.58 2.54
N LYS A 266 -1.11 -4.34 2.81
CA LYS A 266 -0.64 -3.10 3.48
C LYS A 266 -1.45 -2.82 4.75
N MET A 267 -1.53 -3.82 5.62
CA MET A 267 -2.37 -3.81 6.79
C MET A 267 -1.59 -3.99 8.09
N ALA A 268 -2.15 -3.44 9.17
CA ALA A 268 -1.78 -3.82 10.53
C ALA A 268 -3.02 -4.00 11.40
N ILE A 269 -2.93 -4.93 12.36
CA ILE A 269 -3.93 -5.15 13.40
C ILE A 269 -3.25 -4.89 14.74
N LEU A 270 -3.84 -4.00 15.54
CA LEU A 270 -3.32 -3.60 16.85
C LEU A 270 -4.31 -4.04 17.94
N ASP A 271 -3.81 -4.82 18.89
CA ASP A 271 -4.54 -5.29 20.08
C ASP A 271 -5.87 -6.02 19.78
N GLY A 272 -6.03 -6.57 18.57
CA GLY A 272 -7.29 -7.16 18.10
C GLY A 272 -8.45 -6.16 18.01
N ARG A 273 -8.15 -4.85 17.93
CA ARG A 273 -9.14 -3.78 18.00
C ARG A 273 -9.06 -2.80 16.83
N GLN A 274 -7.86 -2.30 16.54
CA GLN A 274 -7.65 -1.29 15.51
C GLN A 274 -7.02 -1.91 14.27
N VAL A 275 -7.47 -1.48 13.09
CA VAL A 275 -6.90 -1.86 11.80
C VAL A 275 -6.33 -0.64 11.12
N ILE A 276 -5.15 -0.76 10.53
CA ILE A 276 -4.57 0.22 9.61
C ILE A 276 -4.57 -0.42 8.23
N THR A 277 -5.03 0.27 7.20
CA THR A 277 -4.90 -0.19 5.81
C THR A 277 -5.02 0.94 4.78
N GLY A 278 -5.17 0.59 3.50
CA GLY A 278 -5.26 1.50 2.36
C GLY A 278 -4.25 1.15 1.28
N SER A 279 -4.00 2.10 0.37
CA SER A 279 -3.02 1.92 -0.72
C SER A 279 -1.57 2.10 -0.24
N HIS A 280 -1.40 2.67 0.95
CA HIS A 280 -0.16 3.23 1.48
C HIS A 280 0.88 2.16 1.88
N ASN A 281 1.97 2.08 1.12
CA ASN A 281 3.14 1.30 1.52
C ASN A 281 3.91 1.97 2.67
N TRP A 282 4.61 1.21 3.51
CA TRP A 282 5.34 1.76 4.66
C TRP A 282 6.75 2.21 4.24
N SER A 283 6.77 3.30 3.47
CA SER A 283 7.96 3.81 2.79
C SER A 283 7.95 5.33 2.69
N GLU A 284 9.12 5.95 2.45
CA GLU A 284 9.20 7.40 2.22
C GLU A 284 8.47 7.84 0.95
N ALA A 285 8.51 7.05 -0.13
CA ALA A 285 7.87 7.40 -1.39
C ALA A 285 6.35 7.50 -1.26
N ALA A 286 5.74 6.54 -0.55
CA ALA A 286 4.32 6.60 -0.23
C ALA A 286 3.99 7.85 0.62
N ASN A 287 4.85 8.22 1.56
CA ASN A 287 4.58 9.35 2.47
C ASN A 287 4.74 10.72 1.83
N TYR A 288 5.74 10.90 0.95
CA TYR A 288 6.20 12.21 0.47
C TYR A 288 6.15 12.39 -1.05
N SER A 289 5.77 11.37 -1.82
CA SER A 289 5.81 11.45 -3.29
C SER A 289 4.53 10.97 -3.97
N ASN A 290 3.96 9.85 -3.52
CA ASN A 290 2.76 9.29 -4.12
C ASN A 290 1.50 9.89 -3.53
N ASP A 291 0.46 9.98 -4.36
CA ASP A 291 -0.90 10.12 -3.88
C ASP A 291 -1.35 8.80 -3.26
N GLU A 292 -1.62 8.75 -1.96
CA GLU A 292 -1.99 7.52 -1.24
C GLU A 292 -3.16 7.78 -0.30
N THR A 293 -3.97 6.75 -0.06
CA THR A 293 -5.00 6.76 0.99
C THR A 293 -4.55 5.87 2.14
N LEU A 294 -4.55 6.43 3.35
CA LEU A 294 -4.46 5.69 4.61
C LEU A 294 -5.82 5.72 5.30
N ILE A 295 -6.25 4.56 5.81
CA ILE A 295 -7.42 4.43 6.66
C ILE A 295 -7.05 3.69 7.95
N ILE A 296 -7.47 4.24 9.10
CA ILE A 296 -7.34 3.62 10.41
C ILE A 296 -8.75 3.40 10.96
N ILE A 297 -9.09 2.17 11.32
CA ILE A 297 -10.43 1.76 11.73
C ILE A 297 -10.35 1.25 13.17
N ASP A 298 -10.98 1.95 14.11
CA ASP A 298 -11.13 1.49 15.50
C ASP A 298 -12.43 0.70 15.67
N ARG A 299 -12.36 -0.61 15.40
CA ARG A 299 -13.50 -1.51 15.55
C ARG A 299 -13.05 -2.97 15.72
N PRO A 300 -13.27 -3.60 16.89
CA PRO A 300 -12.86 -4.99 17.14
C PRO A 300 -13.42 -6.01 16.16
N THR A 301 -14.65 -5.81 15.68
CA THR A 301 -15.23 -6.72 14.68
C THR A 301 -14.44 -6.68 13.38
N VAL A 302 -14.09 -5.48 12.88
CA VAL A 302 -13.26 -5.33 11.67
C VAL A 302 -11.88 -5.92 11.90
N ALA A 303 -11.25 -5.64 13.05
CA ALA A 303 -9.96 -6.25 13.42
C ALA A 303 -10.00 -7.77 13.38
N ALA A 304 -11.05 -8.41 13.88
CA ALA A 304 -11.19 -9.87 13.81
C ALA A 304 -11.29 -10.42 12.38
N HIS A 305 -11.84 -9.66 11.41
CA HIS A 305 -11.82 -10.07 10.00
C HIS A 305 -10.40 -10.01 9.41
N TYR A 306 -9.66 -8.94 9.71
CA TYR A 306 -8.27 -8.78 9.26
C TYR A 306 -7.34 -9.81 9.91
N GLU A 307 -7.56 -10.12 11.19
CA GLU A 307 -6.81 -11.12 11.93
C GLU A 307 -6.92 -12.51 11.29
N ARG A 308 -8.12 -12.91 10.85
CA ARG A 308 -8.30 -14.20 10.14
C ARG A 308 -7.48 -14.29 8.85
N GLU A 309 -7.40 -13.19 8.09
CA GLU A 309 -6.59 -13.17 6.87
C GLU A 309 -5.10 -13.14 7.20
N PHE A 310 -4.70 -12.37 8.22
CA PHE A 310 -3.33 -12.36 8.71
C PHE A 310 -2.88 -13.76 9.13
N ASP A 311 -3.69 -14.47 9.93
CA ASP A 311 -3.42 -15.83 10.37
C ASP A 311 -3.30 -16.81 9.20
N ARG A 312 -4.14 -16.67 8.17
CA ARG A 312 -4.06 -17.48 6.95
C ARG A 312 -2.71 -17.31 6.26
N LEU A 313 -2.26 -16.07 6.10
CA LEU A 313 -0.94 -15.77 5.51
C LEU A 313 0.20 -16.28 6.41
N TYR A 314 0.15 -15.96 7.70
CA TYR A 314 1.19 -16.27 8.67
C TYR A 314 1.42 -17.78 8.84
N ARG A 315 0.36 -18.60 8.75
CA ARG A 315 0.44 -20.06 8.87
C ARG A 315 1.34 -20.71 7.82
N THR A 316 1.54 -20.05 6.68
CA THR A 316 2.40 -20.54 5.58
C THR A 316 3.78 -19.87 5.55
N ALA A 317 4.05 -18.97 6.49
CA ALA A 317 5.21 -18.11 6.45
C ALA A 317 6.52 -18.83 6.78
N ILE A 318 7.57 -18.38 6.09
CA ILE A 318 8.95 -18.72 6.42
C ILE A 318 9.49 -17.56 7.26
N LEU A 319 9.81 -17.84 8.53
CA LEU A 319 10.08 -16.82 9.54
C LEU A 319 11.55 -16.80 10.00
N GLY A 320 11.92 -15.69 10.62
CA GLY A 320 13.15 -15.50 11.37
C GLY A 320 14.40 -15.69 10.53
N LYS A 321 15.51 -16.05 11.19
CA LYS A 321 16.82 -16.15 10.54
C LYS A 321 16.85 -17.11 9.33
N ALA A 322 16.08 -18.20 9.38
CA ALA A 322 16.00 -19.19 8.30
C ALA A 322 15.45 -18.59 6.98
N SER A 323 14.61 -17.57 7.07
CA SER A 323 14.07 -16.85 5.91
C SER A 323 15.09 -15.93 5.22
N MET A 324 16.22 -15.62 5.89
CA MET A 324 17.32 -14.78 5.41
C MET A 324 18.70 -15.47 5.58
N PRO A 325 18.99 -16.56 4.86
CA PRO A 325 20.19 -17.36 5.09
C PRO A 325 21.49 -16.57 4.90
N GLN A 326 21.53 -15.64 3.93
CA GLN A 326 22.72 -14.85 3.62
C GLN A 326 22.96 -13.65 4.55
N ALA A 327 21.96 -13.25 5.36
CA ALA A 327 22.14 -12.15 6.29
C ALA A 327 23.13 -12.51 7.41
N LYS A 328 23.69 -11.54 8.12
CA LYS A 328 24.53 -11.77 9.30
C LYS A 328 23.94 -11.04 10.50
N VAL A 329 24.25 -11.46 11.73
CA VAL A 329 23.95 -10.64 12.91
C VAL A 329 24.72 -9.31 12.77
N CYS A 330 24.04 -8.19 13.02
CA CYS A 330 24.74 -6.91 13.02
C CYS A 330 25.75 -6.88 14.19
N ARG A 331 27.00 -6.55 13.87
CA ARG A 331 28.06 -6.32 14.86
C ARG A 331 28.05 -4.87 15.30
#